data_AF-A0A151JRN3-F1
#
_entry.id   AF-A0A151JRN3-F1
#
_cell.length_a   1.000
_cell.length_b   1.000
_cell.length_c   1.000
_cell.angle_alpha   90.00
_cell.angle_beta   90.00
_cell.angle_gamma   90.00
#
_symmetry.space_group_name_H-M   'P 1'
#
loop_
_entity.id
_entity.type
_entity.pdbx_description
1 polymer ?
#
loop_
_entity_poly.entity_id
_entity_poly.type
_entity_poly.pdbx_seq_one_letter_code
_entity_poly.pdbx_strand_id
1 'polypeptide(L)'
;ELLIAEVFSNFFREPLWNSLIPYAERNHNITAALWHEIDTVLGVQKGHSQKTFKSLRDRFLRLIAEEDKSKRSGSAASSTIDWKYFTQLNFLRPTVEYRP
;
A
#
# COMPACT_ATOMS: atom_id res chain seq x y z
N GLU A 1 -1.11 11.91 -4.06
CA GLU A 1 0.18 11.51 -4.67
C GLU A 1 -0.11 10.83 -5.99
N LEU A 2 0.55 11.22 -7.09
CA LEU A 2 0.34 10.60 -8.40
C LEU A 2 0.67 9.10 -8.39
N LEU A 3 1.66 8.69 -7.60
CA LEU A 3 2.02 7.29 -7.40
C LEU A 3 0.88 6.44 -6.82
N ILE A 4 0.20 6.95 -5.79
CA ILE A 4 -0.95 6.27 -5.16
C ILE A 4 -2.06 6.13 -6.21
N ALA A 5 -2.39 7.21 -6.92
CA ALA A 5 -3.40 7.14 -7.98
C ALA A 5 -3.02 6.15 -9.10
N GLU A 6 -1.76 6.12 -9.54
CA GLU A 6 -1.32 5.23 -10.64
C GLU A 6 -1.30 3.74 -10.23
N VAL A 7 -0.84 3.44 -9.01
CA VAL A 7 -0.80 2.05 -8.51
C VAL A 7 -2.19 1.51 -8.20
N PHE A 8 -3.15 2.38 -7.86
CA PHE A 8 -4.44 1.95 -7.30
C PHE A 8 -5.66 2.25 -8.16
N SER A 9 -5.66 3.30 -8.98
CA SER A 9 -6.75 3.52 -9.95
C SER A 9 -6.62 2.60 -11.17
N ASN A 10 -5.44 2.03 -11.38
CA ASN A 10 -5.15 1.23 -12.57
C ASN A 10 -5.31 -0.26 -12.23
N PHE A 11 -6.41 -0.87 -12.70
CA PHE A 11 -6.73 -2.29 -12.49
C PHE A 11 -5.62 -3.24 -13.01
N PHE A 12 -4.80 -2.77 -13.94
CA PHE A 12 -3.63 -3.52 -14.44
C PHE A 12 -2.50 -3.67 -13.39
N ARG A 13 -2.51 -2.88 -12.33
CA ARG A 13 -1.51 -2.90 -11.24
C ARG A 13 -1.96 -3.71 -10.03
N GLU A 14 -3.11 -4.36 -10.10
CA GLU A 14 -3.67 -5.20 -9.05
C GLU A 14 -2.70 -6.26 -8.48
N PRO A 15 -1.83 -6.93 -9.27
CA PRO A 15 -0.82 -7.86 -8.76
C PRO A 15 0.20 -7.24 -7.79
N LEU A 16 0.33 -5.91 -7.75
CA LEU A 16 1.27 -5.23 -6.85
C LEU A 16 0.78 -5.18 -5.41
N TRP A 17 -0.53 -5.11 -5.20
CA TRP A 17 -1.14 -4.89 -3.89
C TRP A 17 -2.16 -5.95 -3.49
N ASN A 18 -2.79 -6.64 -4.43
CA ASN A 18 -3.76 -7.69 -4.16
C ASN A 18 -3.05 -9.02 -3.87
N SER A 19 -3.08 -9.44 -2.60
CA SER A 19 -2.49 -10.71 -2.17
C SER A 19 -3.37 -11.93 -2.50
N LEU A 20 -4.60 -11.71 -2.95
CA LEU A 20 -5.54 -12.77 -3.35
C LEU A 20 -5.28 -13.28 -4.77
N ILE A 21 -4.45 -12.58 -5.56
CA ILE A 21 -4.08 -13.00 -6.91
C ILE A 21 -3.15 -14.24 -6.82
N PRO A 22 -3.42 -15.30 -7.60
CA PRO A 22 -2.59 -16.50 -7.63
C PRO A 22 -1.12 -16.17 -7.90
N TYR A 23 -0.22 -16.92 -7.24
CA TYR A 23 1.23 -16.71 -7.37
C TYR A 23 1.73 -16.77 -8.83
N ALA A 24 1.05 -17.54 -9.69
CA ALA A 24 1.34 -17.62 -11.12
C ALA A 24 1.21 -16.26 -11.84
N GLU A 25 0.24 -15.45 -11.44
CA GLU A 25 -0.04 -14.11 -11.98
C GLU A 25 0.70 -13.00 -11.22
N ARG A 26 1.28 -13.34 -10.07
CA ARG A 26 2.08 -12.46 -9.20
C ARG A 26 3.55 -12.87 -9.16
N ASN A 27 4.08 -13.40 -10.25
CA ASN A 27 5.50 -13.75 -10.27
C ASN A 27 6.38 -12.49 -10.16
N HIS A 28 7.64 -12.69 -9.73
CA HIS A 28 8.63 -11.61 -9.64
C HIS A 28 8.72 -10.81 -10.95
N ASN A 29 8.75 -11.48 -12.10
CA ASN A 29 8.98 -10.82 -13.38
C ASN A 29 7.83 -9.86 -13.73
N ILE A 30 6.59 -10.27 -13.50
CA ILE A 30 5.39 -9.46 -13.71
C ILE A 30 5.43 -8.25 -12.76
N THR A 31 5.61 -8.48 -11.46
CA THR A 31 5.64 -7.38 -10.49
C THR A 31 6.79 -6.39 -10.76
N ALA A 32 7.97 -6.87 -11.16
CA ALA A 32 9.09 -6.02 -11.54
C ALA A 32 8.83 -5.21 -12.83
N ALA A 33 8.17 -5.81 -13.82
CA ALA A 33 7.76 -5.11 -15.04
C ALA A 33 6.71 -4.03 -14.74
N LEU A 34 5.71 -4.35 -13.90
CA LEU A 34 4.69 -3.38 -13.51
C LEU A 34 5.28 -2.18 -12.77
N TRP A 35 6.24 -2.42 -11.86
CA TRP A 35 6.96 -1.33 -11.18
C TRP A 35 7.77 -0.47 -12.15
N HIS A 36 8.45 -1.09 -13.11
CA HIS A 36 9.20 -0.38 -14.13
C HIS A 36 8.30 0.53 -14.97
N GLU A 37 7.14 0.05 -15.39
CA GLU A 37 6.19 0.86 -16.14
C GLU A 37 5.67 2.04 -15.30
N ILE A 38 5.38 1.85 -14.01
CA ILE A 38 5.00 2.96 -13.11
C ILE A 38 6.13 3.98 -13.01
N ASP A 39 7.38 3.53 -12.84
CA ASP A 39 8.53 4.42 -12.81
C ASP A 39 8.66 5.22 -14.13
N THR A 40 8.37 4.57 -15.25
CA THR A 40 8.41 5.19 -16.59
C THR A 40 7.30 6.24 -16.75
N VAL A 41 6.07 5.91 -16.35
CA VAL A 41 4.92 6.82 -16.42
C VAL A 41 5.12 8.05 -15.52
N LEU A 42 5.70 7.83 -14.34
CA LEU A 42 6.00 8.92 -13.40
C LEU A 42 7.30 9.67 -13.74
N GLY A 43 8.07 9.22 -14.73
CA GLY A 43 9.35 9.82 -15.12
C GLY A 43 10.41 9.76 -14.03
N VAL A 44 10.36 8.74 -13.16
CA VAL A 44 11.29 8.55 -12.03
C VAL A 44 12.29 7.43 -12.29
N GLN A 45 13.34 7.36 -11.46
CA GLN A 45 14.34 6.31 -11.56
C GLN A 45 13.74 4.93 -11.24
N LYS A 46 14.15 3.90 -11.99
CA LYS A 46 13.77 2.50 -11.75
C LYS A 46 13.94 2.10 -10.28
N GLY A 47 12.88 1.56 -9.68
CA GLY A 47 12.79 1.15 -8.30
C GLY A 47 12.43 2.27 -7.30
N HIS A 48 12.27 3.52 -7.76
CA HIS A 48 11.84 4.61 -6.91
C HIS A 48 10.40 4.42 -6.43
N SER A 49 9.47 4.14 -7.35
CA SER A 49 8.05 3.92 -7.05
C SER A 49 7.85 2.74 -6.11
N GLN A 50 8.60 1.65 -6.32
CA GLN A 50 8.54 0.47 -5.46
C GLN A 50 9.00 0.79 -4.03
N LYS A 51 10.11 1.53 -3.86
CA LYS A 51 10.62 1.92 -2.55
C LYS A 51 9.65 2.88 -1.83
N THR A 52 9.19 3.89 -2.54
CA THR A 52 8.22 4.87 -2.02
C THR A 52 6.93 4.18 -1.60
N PHE A 53 6.39 3.29 -2.44
CA PHE A 53 5.22 2.48 -2.12
C PHE A 53 5.43 1.61 -0.88
N LYS A 54 6.58 0.94 -0.77
CA LYS A 54 6.91 0.15 0.41
C LYS A 54 6.90 1.02 1.67
N SER A 55 7.52 2.19 1.64
CA SER A 55 7.51 3.13 2.78
C SER A 55 6.10 3.61 3.13
N LEU A 56 5.26 3.90 2.13
CA LEU A 56 3.86 4.28 2.34
C LEU A 56 3.07 3.14 3.01
N ARG A 57 3.20 1.91 2.49
CA ARG A 57 2.52 0.73 3.04
C ARG A 57 2.99 0.40 4.46
N ASP A 58 4.29 0.46 4.72
CA ASP A 58 4.84 0.19 6.05
C ASP A 58 4.36 1.24 7.06
N ARG A 59 4.27 2.52 6.66
CA ARG A 59 3.69 3.57 7.51
C ARG A 59 2.20 3.34 7.76
N PHE A 60 1.44 2.96 6.73
CA PHE A 60 0.02 2.64 6.86
C PHE A 60 -0.23 1.49 7.84
N LEU A 61 0.56 0.42 7.74
CA LEU A 61 0.48 -0.73 8.64
C LEU A 61 0.79 -0.37 10.10
N ARG A 62 1.79 0.49 10.33
CA ARG A 62 2.08 1.01 11.68
C ARG A 62 0.89 1.78 12.24
N LEU A 63 0.31 2.66 11.43
CA LEU A 63 -0.84 3.47 11.83
C LEU A 63 -2.07 2.61 12.17
N ILE A 64 -2.34 1.55 11.39
CA ILE A 64 -3.39 0.56 11.74
C ILE A 64 -3.07 -0.13 13.07
N ALA A 65 -1.83 -0.60 13.24
CA ALA A 65 -1.43 -1.29 14.47
C ALA A 65 -1.51 -0.38 15.71
N GLU A 66 -1.21 0.91 15.57
CA GLU A 66 -1.38 1.92 16.61
C GLU A 66 -2.86 2.18 16.91
N GLU A 67 -3.72 2.29 15.88
CA GLU A 67 -5.18 2.40 16.03
C GLU A 67 -5.75 1.22 16.81
N ASP A 68 -5.38 -0.02 16.45
CA ASP A 68 -5.86 -1.23 17.12
C ASP A 68 -5.37 -1.35 18.55
N LYS A 69 -4.11 -0.98 18.82
CA LYS A 69 -3.57 -0.90 20.20
C LYS A 69 -4.32 0.14 21.03
N SER A 70 -4.56 1.33 20.47
CA SER A 70 -5.28 2.41 21.15
C SER A 70 -6.70 2.01 21.53
N LYS A 71 -7.41 1.29 20.65
CA LYS A 71 -8.74 0.73 20.93
C LYS A 71 -8.70 -0.32 22.05
N ARG A 72 -7.69 -1.18 22.06
CA ARG A 72 -7.56 -2.28 23.03
C ARG A 72 -7.17 -1.82 24.43
N SER A 73 -6.43 -0.71 24.54
CA SER A 73 -5.95 -0.16 25.83
C SER A 73 -6.96 0.72 26.56
N GLY A 74 -8.20 0.86 26.08
CA GLY A 74 -9.27 1.63 26.74
C GLY A 74 -8.96 3.13 26.91
N SER A 75 -7.91 3.63 26.24
CA SER A 75 -7.53 5.03 26.29
C SER A 75 -8.45 5.83 25.38
N ALA A 76 -9.26 6.72 25.97
CA ALA A 76 -10.20 7.60 25.28
C ALA A 76 -9.54 8.66 24.37
N ALA A 77 -8.21 8.62 24.19
CA ALA A 77 -7.52 9.40 23.20
C ALA A 77 -7.83 8.80 21.83
N SER A 78 -8.84 9.36 21.14
CA SER A 78 -9.06 9.10 19.73
C SER A 78 -7.77 9.49 18.99
N SER A 79 -6.96 8.50 18.64
CA SER A 79 -5.75 8.69 17.86
C SER A 79 -6.19 9.03 16.44
N THR A 80 -6.56 10.29 16.22
CA THR A 80 -6.85 10.83 14.90
C THR A 80 -5.58 10.72 14.07
N ILE A 81 -5.56 9.78 13.13
CA ILE A 81 -4.43 9.59 12.24
C ILE A 81 -4.38 10.75 11.26
N ASP A 82 -3.56 11.75 11.56
CA ASP A 82 -3.34 12.94 10.72
C ASP A 82 -2.33 12.63 9.60
N TRP A 83 -2.66 11.66 8.76
CA TRP A 83 -1.83 11.36 7.60
C TRP A 83 -2.65 11.46 6.32
N LYS A 84 -2.31 12.43 5.48
CA LYS A 84 -3.01 12.73 4.22
C LYS A 84 -3.21 11.53 3.27
N TYR A 85 -2.34 10.51 3.36
CA TYR A 85 -2.44 9.30 2.54
C TYR A 85 -3.16 8.15 3.25
N PHE A 86 -3.49 8.30 4.53
CA PHE A 86 -4.16 7.27 5.31
C PHE A 86 -5.54 6.93 4.74
N THR A 87 -6.37 7.95 4.49
CA THR A 87 -7.68 7.77 3.85
C THR A 87 -7.54 7.19 2.45
N GLN A 88 -6.51 7.62 1.70
CA GLN A 88 -6.25 7.08 0.37
C GLN A 88 -5.85 5.61 0.42
N LEU A 89 -5.07 5.17 1.42
CA LEU A 89 -4.62 3.80 1.57
C LEU A 89 -5.62 2.91 2.32
N ASN A 90 -6.76 3.46 2.76
CA ASN A 90 -7.73 2.74 3.58
C ASN A 90 -8.34 1.52 2.87
N PHE A 91 -8.40 1.53 1.53
CA PHE A 91 -8.84 0.38 0.73
C PHE A 91 -7.89 -0.83 0.82
N LEU A 92 -6.66 -0.65 1.33
CA LEU A 92 -5.75 -1.77 1.58
C LEU A 92 -6.22 -2.62 2.76
N ARG A 93 -6.96 -2.09 3.74
CA ARG A 93 -7.43 -2.83 4.94
C ARG A 93 -7.94 -4.25 4.66
N PRO A 94 -8.84 -4.50 3.67
CA PRO A 94 -9.31 -5.85 3.36
C PRO A 94 -8.29 -6.75 2.66
N THR A 95 -7.24 -6.19 2.03
CA THR A 95 -6.24 -6.95 1.26
C THR A 95 -4.93 -7.19 2.02
N VAL A 96 -4.63 -6.36 3.01
CA VAL A 96 -3.61 -6.66 4.02
C VAL A 96 -4.31 -7.45 5.10
N GLU A 97 -4.47 -8.76 4.87
CA GLU A 97 -4.81 -9.67 5.96
C GLU A 97 -3.79 -9.47 7.07
N TYR A 98 -4.20 -8.79 8.15
CA TYR A 98 -3.51 -8.87 9.42
C TYR A 98 -3.67 -10.31 9.87
N ARG A 99 -2.68 -11.14 9.56
CA ARG A 99 -2.62 -12.50 10.08
C ARG A 99 -2.47 -12.36 11.60
N PRO A 100 -3.48 -12.77 12.39
CA PRO A 100 -3.46 -12.61 13.84
C PRO A 100 -2.32 -13.37 14.51
#